data_AF-A0A935AGE8-F1
#
_entry.id   AF-A0A935AGE8-F1
#
_cell.length_a   1.000
_cell.length_b   1.000
_cell.length_c   1.000
_cell.angle_alpha   90.00
_cell.angle_beta   90.00
_cell.angle_gamma   90.00
#
_symmetry.space_group_name_H-M   'P 1'
#
loop_
_entity.id
_entity.type
_entity.pdbx_description
1 polymer ?
#
loop_
_entity_poly.entity_id
_entity_poly.type
_entity_poly.pdbx_seq_one_letter_code
_entity_poly.pdbx_strand_id
1 'polypeptide(L)'
;MAGKKTDKSDANGNIFMGQKSDIGKSEITTGSNSVVIGGSVQGSNIVIGSNNTVTNTSVNIAPLFDEIYQKLDIQKDLSPKVKRDVKEELGEIKSALESSQPDESFLTRRFRNLKRMAPDIADVALETLKNPIGGVMEIIKKVSKKVAEDAGE
;
A
#
# COMPACT_ATOMS: atom_id res chain seq x y z
N MET A 1 13.95 -26.29 46.70
CA MET A 1 15.15 -26.44 45.84
C MET A 1 14.85 -25.79 44.50
N ALA A 2 15.59 -24.74 44.16
CA ALA A 2 15.40 -23.94 42.94
C ALA A 2 16.07 -24.65 41.75
N GLY A 3 15.28 -24.99 40.72
CA GLY A 3 15.75 -25.57 39.47
C GLY A 3 16.09 -24.47 38.46
N LYS A 4 17.38 -24.29 38.22
CA LYS A 4 18.02 -23.33 37.30
C LYS A 4 17.48 -23.49 35.86
N LYS A 5 16.81 -22.46 35.30
CA LYS A 5 16.54 -22.39 33.85
C LYS A 5 17.86 -22.07 33.15
N THR A 6 18.42 -23.04 32.44
CA THR A 6 19.53 -22.83 31.53
C THR A 6 18.97 -22.61 30.13
N ASP A 7 19.19 -21.41 29.58
CA ASP A 7 19.03 -21.16 28.16
C ASP A 7 20.00 -22.10 27.43
N LYS A 8 19.45 -23.07 26.70
CA LYS A 8 20.23 -23.97 25.86
C LYS A 8 20.30 -23.37 24.48
N SER A 9 21.44 -22.78 24.16
CA SER A 9 21.88 -22.63 22.78
C SER A 9 22.63 -23.87 22.32
N ASP A 10 22.46 -24.24 21.06
CA ASP A 10 23.19 -25.34 20.45
C ASP A 10 24.52 -24.87 19.84
N ALA A 11 25.32 -25.83 19.37
CA ALA A 11 26.63 -25.59 18.74
C ALA A 11 26.56 -24.73 17.46
N ASN A 12 25.35 -24.38 16.99
CA ASN A 12 25.09 -23.54 15.83
C ASN A 12 24.68 -22.11 16.21
N GLY A 13 24.65 -21.77 17.50
CA GLY A 13 24.37 -20.41 17.97
C GLY A 13 22.89 -20.05 18.07
N ASN A 14 21.98 -21.02 18.00
CA ASN A 14 20.54 -20.72 18.10
C ASN A 14 20.13 -20.49 19.55
N ILE A 15 19.70 -19.27 19.90
CA ILE A 15 19.20 -18.90 21.23
C ILE A 15 17.66 -18.91 21.21
N PHE A 16 17.05 -19.84 21.95
CA PHE A 16 15.61 -19.84 22.19
C PHE A 16 15.31 -18.91 23.37
N MET A 17 15.20 -17.61 23.09
CA MET A 17 14.78 -16.64 24.09
C MET A 17 13.29 -16.81 24.36
N GLY A 18 12.95 -17.35 25.53
CA GLY A 18 11.62 -17.25 26.11
C GLY A 18 11.30 -15.80 26.45
N GLN A 19 10.99 -14.97 25.46
CA GLN A 19 10.37 -13.68 25.68
C GLN A 19 8.86 -13.85 25.57
N LYS A 20 8.20 -13.77 26.72
CA LYS A 20 6.80 -13.34 26.79
C LYS A 20 6.69 -12.01 26.04
N SER A 21 6.14 -12.04 24.83
CA SER A 21 5.57 -10.85 24.22
C SER A 21 4.08 -10.87 24.52
N ASP A 22 3.64 -9.95 25.38
CA ASP A 22 2.22 -9.73 25.70
C ASP A 22 1.50 -9.07 24.51
N ILE A 23 1.53 -9.71 23.35
CA ILE A 23 0.75 -9.33 22.16
C ILE A 23 -0.46 -10.25 22.15
N GLY A 24 -1.55 -9.73 22.73
CA GLY A 24 -2.88 -10.34 22.89
C GLY A 24 -3.09 -11.74 22.32
N LYS A 25 -3.06 -12.76 23.20
CA LYS A 25 -3.61 -14.13 23.02
C LYS A 25 -3.36 -14.83 21.67
N SER A 26 -2.40 -14.39 20.87
CA SER A 26 -2.10 -15.00 19.57
C SER A 26 -0.88 -15.86 19.75
N GLU A 27 -1.12 -17.12 20.10
CA GLU A 27 -0.05 -18.11 20.27
C GLU A 27 0.52 -18.46 18.89
N ILE A 28 1.77 -18.06 18.64
CA ILE A 28 2.56 -18.61 17.55
C ILE A 28 3.14 -19.93 18.06
N THR A 29 2.59 -21.05 17.60
CA THR A 29 3.12 -22.38 17.95
C THR A 29 4.02 -22.86 16.82
N THR A 30 5.30 -23.02 17.11
CA THR A 30 6.26 -23.64 16.20
C THR A 30 6.39 -25.13 16.54
N GLY A 31 6.07 -25.99 15.58
CA GLY A 31 6.34 -27.42 15.62
C GLY A 31 7.61 -27.74 14.82
N SER A 32 8.14 -28.96 14.96
CA SER A 32 9.44 -29.36 14.39
C SER A 32 9.59 -29.12 12.88
N ASN A 33 8.48 -29.00 12.14
CA ASN A 33 8.45 -28.71 10.71
C ASN A 33 7.24 -27.83 10.31
N SER A 34 6.63 -27.12 11.27
CA SER A 34 5.36 -26.41 11.02
C SER A 34 5.31 -25.07 11.74
N VAL A 35 4.84 -24.04 11.04
CA VAL A 35 4.44 -22.76 11.64
C VAL A 35 2.92 -22.77 11.74
N VAL A 36 2.38 -22.68 12.95
CA VAL A 36 0.93 -22.57 13.19
C VAL A 36 0.62 -21.13 13.60
N ILE A 37 -0.22 -20.47 12.81
CA ILE A 37 -0.71 -19.12 13.08
C ILE A 37 -2.13 -19.24 13.64
N GLY A 38 -2.29 -18.97 14.93
CA GLY A 38 -3.61 -18.87 15.55
C GLY A 38 -4.31 -17.58 15.14
N GLY A 39 -5.24 -17.63 14.19
CA GLY A 39 -6.03 -16.48 13.74
C GLY A 39 -6.27 -16.45 12.23
N SER A 40 -6.93 -15.39 11.74
CA SER A 40 -7.12 -15.17 10.30
C SER A 40 -5.85 -14.59 9.69
N VAL A 41 -5.41 -15.18 8.58
CA VAL A 41 -4.26 -14.70 7.78
C VAL A 41 -4.71 -13.92 6.55
N GLN A 42 -5.97 -13.52 6.51
CA GLN A 42 -6.56 -12.80 5.38
C GLN A 42 -5.85 -11.45 5.15
N GLY A 43 -5.36 -11.21 3.94
CA GLY A 43 -4.61 -10.00 3.58
C GLY A 43 -3.10 -10.05 3.86
N SER A 44 -2.57 -11.20 4.31
CA SER A 44 -1.13 -11.38 4.57
C SER A 44 -0.43 -12.19 3.48
N ASN A 45 0.87 -11.94 3.29
CA ASN A 45 1.74 -12.79 2.47
C ASN A 45 2.40 -13.84 3.38
N ILE A 46 2.02 -15.12 3.25
CA ILE A 46 2.72 -16.23 3.92
C ILE A 46 3.72 -16.82 2.93
N VAL A 47 5.00 -16.77 3.27
CA VAL A 47 6.10 -17.21 2.42
C VAL A 47 6.88 -18.28 3.17
N ILE A 48 6.98 -19.50 2.60
CA ILE A 48 7.59 -20.67 3.24
C ILE A 48 8.69 -21.22 2.31
N GLY A 49 9.88 -21.50 2.85
CA GLY A 49 11.03 -22.04 2.09
C GLY A 49 12.27 -21.11 2.08
N SER A 50 13.27 -21.46 1.28
CA SER A 50 14.54 -20.70 1.14
C SER A 50 14.59 -19.93 -0.19
N ASN A 51 15.32 -18.81 -0.25
CA ASN A 51 15.51 -17.98 -1.46
C ASN A 51 14.21 -17.39 -2.06
N ASN A 52 13.24 -17.09 -1.21
CA ASN A 52 12.00 -16.45 -1.66
C ASN A 52 12.24 -14.98 -2.01
N THR A 53 11.90 -14.61 -3.24
CA THR A 53 11.80 -13.21 -3.67
C THR A 53 10.32 -12.88 -3.81
N VAL A 54 9.80 -12.04 -2.93
CA VAL A 54 8.41 -11.59 -2.99
C VAL A 54 8.32 -10.45 -4.01
N THR A 55 7.99 -10.78 -5.25
CA THR A 55 7.66 -9.80 -6.29
C THR A 55 6.18 -9.87 -6.60
N ASN A 56 5.48 -8.76 -6.38
CA ASN A 56 4.04 -8.53 -6.54
C ASN A 56 3.11 -9.09 -5.46
N THR A 57 2.90 -8.29 -4.41
CA THR A 57 1.55 -8.08 -3.90
C THR A 57 0.83 -7.28 -4.97
N SER A 58 -0.03 -7.90 -5.79
CA SER A 58 -0.86 -7.16 -6.75
C SER A 58 -1.63 -6.10 -5.97
N VAL A 59 -1.25 -4.85 -6.16
CA VAL A 59 -1.79 -3.75 -5.38
C VAL A 59 -3.22 -3.52 -5.84
N ASN A 60 -4.20 -3.89 -5.00
CA ASN A 60 -5.59 -3.64 -5.32
C ASN A 60 -5.95 -2.19 -5.00
N ILE A 61 -5.75 -1.28 -5.95
CA ILE A 61 -6.09 0.14 -5.84
C ILE A 61 -7.54 0.44 -6.28
N ALA A 62 -8.28 -0.53 -6.81
CA ALA A 62 -9.63 -0.29 -7.32
C ALA A 62 -10.57 0.35 -6.29
N PRO A 63 -10.62 -0.08 -5.01
CA PRO A 63 -11.47 0.55 -4.01
C PRO A 63 -11.12 2.03 -3.74
N LEU A 64 -9.85 2.41 -3.86
CA LEU A 64 -9.41 3.79 -3.71
C LEU A 64 -9.93 4.66 -4.86
N PHE A 65 -9.88 4.13 -6.08
CA PHE A 65 -10.43 4.81 -7.25
C PHE A 65 -11.95 4.91 -7.24
N ASP A 66 -12.65 3.91 -6.70
CA ASP A 66 -14.10 3.98 -6.54
C ASP A 66 -14.52 5.14 -5.64
N GLU A 67 -13.78 5.39 -4.55
CA GLU A 67 -14.01 6.56 -3.69
C GLU A 67 -13.79 7.87 -4.45
N ILE A 68 -12.70 7.97 -5.23
CA ILE A 68 -12.39 9.16 -6.04
C ILE A 68 -13.47 9.41 -7.09
N TYR A 69 -13.94 8.36 -7.79
CA TYR A 69 -15.01 8.46 -8.77
C TYR A 69 -16.34 8.90 -8.14
N GLN A 70 -16.67 8.40 -6.96
CA GLN A 70 -17.85 8.86 -6.23
C GLN A 70 -17.79 10.35 -5.91
N LYS A 71 -16.61 10.86 -5.50
CA LYS A 71 -16.41 12.29 -5.24
C LYS A 71 -16.57 13.14 -6.52
N LEU A 72 -16.05 12.67 -7.64
CA LEU A 72 -16.24 13.31 -8.95
C LEU A 72 -17.72 13.36 -9.37
N ASP A 73 -18.45 12.26 -9.17
CA ASP A 73 -19.84 12.16 -9.61
C ASP A 73 -20.75 13.13 -8.84
N ILE A 74 -20.54 13.28 -7.52
CA ILE A 74 -21.35 14.20 -6.69
C ILE A 74 -20.96 15.68 -6.83
N GLN A 75 -19.80 15.98 -7.43
CA GLN A 75 -19.33 17.34 -7.61
C GLN A 75 -20.24 18.11 -8.58
N LYS A 76 -20.78 19.27 -8.18
CA LYS A 76 -21.78 19.99 -8.98
C LYS A 76 -21.20 21.06 -9.89
N ASP A 77 -19.97 21.50 -9.62
CA ASP A 77 -19.38 22.68 -10.26
C ASP A 77 -18.69 22.35 -11.59
N LEU A 78 -18.51 21.07 -11.90
CA LEU A 78 -17.93 20.62 -13.18
C LEU A 78 -19.01 20.34 -14.22
N SER A 79 -18.79 20.88 -15.42
CA SER A 79 -19.63 20.54 -16.59
C SER A 79 -19.54 19.03 -16.91
N PRO A 80 -20.57 18.44 -17.54
CA PRO A 80 -20.55 17.03 -17.94
C PRO A 80 -19.38 16.67 -18.86
N LYS A 81 -18.91 17.63 -19.68
CA LYS A 81 -17.73 17.43 -20.53
C LYS A 81 -16.47 17.28 -19.68
N VAL A 82 -16.22 18.24 -18.78
CA VAL A 82 -15.05 18.21 -17.90
C VAL A 82 -15.05 16.97 -17.00
N LYS A 83 -16.22 16.52 -16.51
CA LYS A 83 -16.31 15.26 -15.75
C LYS A 83 -15.84 14.04 -16.53
N ARG A 84 -16.14 13.96 -17.83
CA ARG A 84 -15.66 12.86 -18.70
C ARG A 84 -14.15 12.92 -18.85
N ASP A 85 -13.61 14.11 -19.13
CA ASP A 85 -12.17 14.32 -19.31
C ASP A 85 -11.40 13.98 -18.02
N VAL A 86 -11.93 14.38 -16.86
CA VAL A 86 -11.39 14.02 -15.53
C VAL A 86 -11.45 12.51 -15.27
N LYS A 87 -12.55 11.85 -15.65
CA LYS A 87 -12.70 10.40 -15.49
C LYS A 87 -11.70 9.62 -16.34
N GLU A 88 -11.40 10.12 -17.54
CA GLU A 88 -10.37 9.57 -18.44
C GLU A 88 -8.98 9.69 -17.81
N GLU A 89 -8.59 10.88 -17.33
CA GLU A 89 -7.31 11.07 -16.64
C GLU A 89 -7.17 10.15 -15.40
N LEU A 90 -8.23 10.02 -14.60
CA LEU A 90 -8.25 9.08 -13.47
C LEU A 90 -8.09 7.62 -13.92
N GLY A 91 -8.69 7.23 -15.04
CA GLY A 91 -8.55 5.89 -15.61
C GLY A 91 -7.12 5.60 -16.06
N GLU A 92 -6.47 6.58 -16.68
CA GLU A 92 -5.06 6.47 -17.06
C GLU A 92 -4.13 6.37 -15.85
N ILE A 93 -4.37 7.18 -14.80
CA ILE A 93 -3.61 7.11 -13.55
C ILE A 93 -3.78 5.73 -12.92
N LYS A 94 -5.01 5.21 -12.81
CA LYS A 94 -5.29 3.87 -12.28
C LYS A 94 -4.48 2.81 -13.03
N SER A 95 -4.58 2.81 -14.35
CA SER A 95 -3.89 1.84 -15.21
C SER A 95 -2.37 1.90 -15.03
N ALA A 96 -1.81 3.11 -14.92
CA ALA A 96 -0.38 3.29 -14.70
C ALA A 96 0.07 2.80 -13.31
N LEU A 97 -0.76 2.97 -12.28
CA LEU A 97 -0.49 2.51 -10.92
C LEU A 97 -0.66 1.00 -10.74
N GLU A 98 -1.47 0.35 -11.56
CA GLU A 98 -1.60 -1.12 -11.61
C GLU A 98 -0.42 -1.80 -12.32
N SER A 99 0.41 -1.03 -13.03
CA SER A 99 1.67 -1.53 -13.61
C SER A 99 2.65 -1.99 -12.52
N SER A 100 3.44 -3.02 -12.82
CA SER A 100 4.53 -3.46 -11.93
C SER A 100 5.61 -2.40 -11.73
N GLN A 101 5.73 -1.46 -12.67
CA GLN A 101 6.64 -0.32 -12.60
C GLN A 101 5.92 0.94 -13.09
N PRO A 102 5.18 1.63 -12.21
CA PRO A 102 4.50 2.87 -12.58
C PRO A 102 5.50 3.96 -13.00
N ASP A 103 5.28 4.58 -14.15
CA ASP A 103 6.09 5.70 -14.64
C ASP A 103 5.72 6.99 -13.89
N GLU A 104 6.63 7.43 -13.03
CA GLU A 104 6.47 8.65 -12.23
C GLU A 104 6.30 9.92 -13.08
N SER A 105 6.98 10.00 -14.23
CA SER A 105 6.90 11.18 -15.12
C SER A 105 5.53 11.24 -15.80
N PHE A 106 5.02 10.09 -16.24
CA PHE A 106 3.67 9.97 -16.77
C PHE A 106 2.63 10.36 -15.72
N LEU A 107 2.69 9.75 -14.53
CA LEU A 107 1.78 10.06 -13.42
C LEU A 107 1.82 11.55 -13.05
N THR A 108 3.01 12.14 -12.97
CA THR A 108 3.17 13.57 -12.70
C THR A 108 2.43 14.44 -13.73
N ARG A 109 2.55 14.13 -15.02
CA ARG A 109 1.83 14.86 -16.08
C ARG A 109 0.31 14.70 -15.93
N ARG A 110 -0.17 13.49 -15.64
CA ARG A 110 -1.59 13.19 -15.46
C ARG A 110 -2.18 13.90 -14.24
N PHE A 111 -1.52 13.86 -13.09
CA PHE A 111 -1.96 14.61 -11.91
C PHE A 111 -1.94 16.14 -12.12
N ARG A 112 -1.01 16.68 -12.91
CA ARG A 112 -1.04 18.10 -13.29
C ARG A 112 -2.25 18.45 -14.15
N ASN A 113 -2.56 17.63 -15.15
CA ASN A 113 -3.74 17.83 -15.98
C ASN A 113 -5.02 17.71 -15.16
N LEU A 114 -5.10 16.69 -14.30
CA LEU A 114 -6.19 16.52 -13.35
C LEU A 114 -6.38 17.76 -12.48
N LYS A 115 -5.30 18.31 -11.91
CA LYS A 115 -5.33 19.53 -11.09
C LYS A 115 -5.80 20.77 -11.86
N ARG A 116 -5.47 20.89 -13.14
CA ARG A 116 -5.93 22.00 -14.01
C ARG A 116 -7.43 21.93 -14.30
N MET A 117 -7.99 20.72 -14.43
CA MET A 117 -9.40 20.52 -14.75
C MET A 117 -10.30 20.48 -13.52
N ALA A 118 -9.84 19.84 -12.44
CA ALA A 118 -10.58 19.58 -11.21
C ALA A 118 -9.60 19.55 -10.02
N PRO A 119 -9.18 20.72 -9.51
CA PRO A 119 -8.15 20.82 -8.47
C PRO A 119 -8.54 20.09 -7.18
N ASP A 120 -9.80 20.16 -6.79
CA ASP A 120 -10.35 19.47 -5.63
C ASP A 120 -10.35 17.95 -5.77
N ILE A 121 -10.66 17.42 -6.96
CA ILE A 121 -10.57 15.98 -7.24
C ILE A 121 -9.10 15.53 -7.27
N ALA A 122 -8.19 16.35 -7.77
CA ALA A 122 -6.77 16.05 -7.73
C ALA A 122 -6.25 15.94 -6.28
N ASP A 123 -6.67 16.86 -5.40
CA ASP A 123 -6.29 16.83 -3.99
C ASP A 123 -6.84 15.60 -3.27
N VAL A 124 -8.11 15.27 -3.49
CA VAL A 124 -8.73 14.04 -2.97
C VAL A 124 -7.98 12.81 -3.47
N ALA A 125 -7.70 12.72 -4.77
CA ALA A 125 -7.00 11.59 -5.35
C ALA A 125 -5.60 11.40 -4.75
N LEU A 126 -4.82 12.48 -4.63
CA LEU A 126 -3.50 12.42 -4.01
C LEU A 126 -3.56 11.98 -2.54
N GLU A 127 -4.54 12.46 -1.78
CA GLU A 127 -4.67 12.09 -0.37
C GLU A 127 -5.11 10.64 -0.20
N THR A 128 -6.12 10.21 -0.95
CA THR A 128 -6.61 8.82 -0.95
C THR A 128 -5.49 7.85 -1.35
N LEU A 129 -4.68 8.19 -2.36
CA LEU A 129 -3.61 7.31 -2.86
C LEU A 129 -2.32 7.35 -2.03
N LYS A 130 -2.16 8.31 -1.12
CA LYS A 130 -1.10 8.27 -0.09
C LYS A 130 -1.38 7.25 1.01
N ASN A 131 -2.59 6.68 1.05
CA ASN A 131 -2.93 5.67 2.03
C ASN A 131 -2.07 4.40 1.83
N PRO A 132 -1.37 3.90 2.87
CA PRO A 132 -0.48 2.74 2.77
C PRO A 132 -1.19 1.45 2.33
N ILE A 133 -2.50 1.33 2.53
CA ILE A 133 -3.31 0.17 2.11
C ILE A 133 -3.17 -0.07 0.60
N GLY A 134 -3.01 1.00 -0.17
CA GLY A 134 -2.96 0.96 -1.62
C GLY A 134 -1.58 0.75 -2.22
N GLY A 135 -0.52 0.38 -1.48
CA GLY A 135 0.78 -0.08 -2.01
C GLY A 135 1.57 0.86 -2.95
N VAL A 136 1.00 2.00 -3.37
CA VAL A 136 1.60 2.98 -4.30
C VAL A 136 2.10 4.24 -3.60
N MET A 137 2.03 4.27 -2.26
CA MET A 137 2.30 5.45 -1.44
C MET A 137 3.63 6.14 -1.78
N GLU A 138 4.71 5.39 -1.99
CA GLU A 138 6.03 5.99 -2.23
C GLU A 138 6.07 6.74 -3.57
N ILE A 139 5.55 6.13 -4.64
CA ILE A 139 5.42 6.76 -5.96
C ILE A 139 4.51 8.00 -5.86
N ILE A 140 3.38 7.89 -5.19
CA ILE A 140 2.44 9.01 -5.04
C ILE A 140 3.05 10.15 -4.22
N LYS A 141 3.88 9.87 -3.20
CA LYS A 141 4.62 10.92 -2.46
C LYS A 141 5.57 11.68 -3.39
N LYS A 142 6.31 10.98 -4.25
CA LYS A 142 7.22 11.61 -5.22
C LYS A 142 6.45 12.45 -6.25
N VAL A 143 5.38 11.89 -6.81
CA VAL A 143 4.49 12.60 -7.73
C VAL A 143 3.88 13.84 -7.06
N SER A 144 3.36 13.72 -5.84
CA SER A 144 2.76 14.84 -5.09
C SER A 144 3.76 15.99 -4.93
N LYS A 145 5.01 15.67 -4.59
CA LYS A 145 6.08 16.66 -4.44
C LYS A 145 6.35 17.38 -5.76
N LYS A 146 6.50 16.64 -6.87
CA LYS A 146 6.71 17.21 -8.21
C LYS A 146 5.53 18.01 -8.75
N VAL A 147 4.30 17.70 -8.32
CA VAL A 147 3.11 18.46 -8.68
C VAL A 147 3.03 19.77 -7.88
N ALA A 148 3.54 19.77 -6.64
CA ALA A 148 3.58 20.96 -5.80
C ALA A 148 4.71 21.92 -6.16
N GLU A 149 5.90 21.42 -6.50
CA GLU A 149 7.06 22.24 -6.89
C GLU A 149 6.77 23.10 -8.13
N ASP A 150 6.18 22.53 -9.18
CA ASP A 150 5.80 23.26 -10.40
C ASP A 150 4.59 24.20 -10.22
N ALA A 151 3.89 24.17 -9.08
CA ALA A 151 2.82 25.12 -8.78
C ALA A 151 3.34 26.40 -8.09
N GLY A 152 4.64 26.43 -7.73
CA GLY A 152 5.33 27.54 -7.07
C GLY A 152 6.29 28.33 -7.96
N GLU A 153 6.39 28.00 -9.25
CA GLU A 153 7.07 28.80 -10.30
C GLU A 153 6.05 29.42 -11.26
#